data_AF-A0AAF0Q4B2-F1
#
_entry.id   AF-A0AAF0Q4B2-F1
#
_cell.length_a   1.000
_cell.length_b   1.000
_cell.length_c   1.000
_cell.angle_alpha   90.00
_cell.angle_beta   90.00
_cell.angle_gamma   90.00
#
_symmetry.space_group_name_H-M   'P 1'
#
loop_
_entity.id
_entity.type
_entity.pdbx_description
1 polymer ?
#
loop_
_entity_poly.entity_id
_entity_poly.type
_entity_poly.pdbx_seq_one_letter_code
_entity_poly.pdbx_strand_id
1 'polypeptide(L)'
;MAEIPRPNGNIIETLRLLSLRGFDEWETVALLGLPDPTIPPDFVEELRRKCPDDNNTISNMLNDEDTDTARGLSVSIGTSLDNHYYKTLMRGRGLLFADQQLMANEKTAAAVTDYAIVDGIIFRTEFAHAMAKLSNFGVLTGSEGEVRHSCSP
;
A
#
# COMPACT_ATOMS: atom_id res chain seq x y z
N MET A 1 -12.24 2.56 39.58
CA MET A 1 -12.23 1.37 38.70
C MET A 1 -11.83 1.88 37.32
N ALA A 2 -10.73 1.42 36.75
CA ALA A 2 -10.19 2.02 35.53
C ALA A 2 -11.06 1.64 34.32
N GLU A 3 -11.65 2.63 33.65
CA GLU A 3 -12.59 2.43 32.54
C GLU A 3 -11.87 1.74 31.36
N ILE A 4 -12.49 0.69 30.84
CA ILE A 4 -12.00 -0.07 29.67
C ILE A 4 -12.50 0.68 28.42
N PRO A 5 -11.65 0.93 27.41
CA PRO A 5 -12.09 1.56 26.17
C PRO A 5 -13.24 0.80 25.53
N ARG A 6 -14.28 1.52 25.09
CA ARG A 6 -15.39 0.89 24.38
C ARG A 6 -14.95 0.48 22.97
N PRO A 7 -15.38 -0.67 22.44
CA PRO A 7 -15.02 -1.13 21.10
C PRO A 7 -15.34 -0.13 19.97
N ASN A 8 -16.33 0.75 20.19
CA ASN A 8 -16.75 1.82 19.29
C ASN A 8 -16.55 3.23 19.88
N GLY A 9 -15.64 3.36 20.85
CA GLY A 9 -15.37 4.61 21.56
C GLY A 9 -14.63 5.64 20.71
N ASN A 10 -14.66 6.89 21.16
CA ASN A 10 -13.88 7.97 20.57
C ASN A 10 -12.38 7.66 20.66
N ILE A 11 -11.66 7.76 19.54
CA ILE A 11 -10.25 7.37 19.45
C ILE A 11 -9.33 8.19 20.37
N ILE A 12 -9.60 9.49 20.53
CA ILE A 12 -8.82 10.36 21.41
C ILE A 12 -8.94 9.88 22.85
N GLU A 13 -10.15 9.48 23.26
CA GLU A 13 -10.36 8.95 24.61
C GLU A 13 -9.74 7.56 24.78
N THR A 14 -9.84 6.70 23.76
CA THR A 14 -9.22 5.37 23.80
C THR A 14 -7.68 5.46 23.91
N LEU A 15 -7.04 6.33 23.10
CA LEU A 15 -5.61 6.60 23.17
C LEU A 15 -5.23 7.14 24.56
N ARG A 16 -6.01 8.08 25.10
CA ARG A 16 -5.79 8.62 26.45
C ARG A 16 -5.87 7.54 27.53
N LEU A 17 -6.87 6.66 27.47
CA LEU A 17 -7.08 5.58 28.44
C LEU A 17 -5.95 4.55 28.39
N LEU A 18 -5.41 4.23 27.22
CA LEU A 18 -4.32 3.28 27.05
C LEU A 18 -2.96 3.90 27.39
N SER A 19 -2.75 5.17 27.07
CA SER A 19 -1.57 5.94 27.49
C SER A 19 -1.43 6.01 29.01
N LEU A 20 -2.54 6.17 29.75
CA LEU A 20 -2.54 6.10 31.23
C LEU A 20 -2.07 4.74 31.79
N ARG A 21 -2.01 3.69 30.96
CA ARG A 21 -1.56 2.34 31.32
C ARG A 21 -0.17 2.02 30.75
N GLY A 22 0.51 3.02 30.20
CA GLY A 22 1.87 2.89 29.69
C GLY A 22 1.96 2.38 28.26
N PHE A 23 0.84 2.30 27.53
CA PHE A 23 0.87 1.97 26.11
C PHE A 23 1.06 3.23 25.27
N ASP A 24 1.97 3.18 24.30
CA ASP A 24 2.09 4.24 23.31
C ASP A 24 0.99 4.17 22.24
N GLU A 25 0.99 5.14 21.32
CA GLU A 25 0.00 5.22 20.24
C GLU A 25 0.09 4.00 19.30
N TRP A 26 1.30 3.51 19.04
CA TRP A 26 1.56 2.38 18.15
C TRP A 26 1.09 1.07 18.77
N GLU A 27 1.39 0.85 20.04
CA GLU A 27 0.91 -0.29 20.83
C GLU A 27 -0.61 -0.29 20.94
N THR A 28 -1.20 0.90 21.13
CA THR A 28 -2.67 1.06 21.17
C THR A 28 -3.31 0.70 19.83
N VAL A 29 -2.77 1.20 18.71
CA VAL A 29 -3.27 0.87 17.37
C VAL A 29 -3.11 -0.62 17.08
N ALA A 30 -1.97 -1.22 17.44
CA ALA A 30 -1.72 -2.65 17.28
C ALA A 30 -2.70 -3.52 18.09
N LEU A 31 -3.02 -3.12 19.32
CA LEU A 31 -3.95 -3.85 20.19
C LEU A 31 -5.41 -3.78 19.72
N LEU A 32 -5.80 -2.67 19.09
CA LEU A 32 -7.19 -2.45 18.67
C LEU A 32 -7.45 -2.91 17.23
N GLY A 33 -6.40 -3.25 16.46
CA GLY A 33 -6.52 -3.56 15.04
C GLY A 33 -7.13 -2.41 14.23
N LEU A 34 -6.94 -1.17 14.70
CA LEU A 34 -7.52 0.00 14.05
C LEU A 34 -6.78 0.30 12.75
N PRO A 35 -7.48 0.91 11.77
CA PRO A 35 -6.82 1.46 10.59
C PRO A 35 -5.70 2.42 11.01
N ASP A 36 -4.59 2.37 10.27
CA ASP A 36 -3.46 3.28 10.48
C ASP A 36 -3.96 4.74 10.51
N PRO A 37 -3.65 5.50 11.59
CA PRO A 37 -4.17 6.86 11.79
C PRO A 37 -3.65 7.86 10.74
N THR A 38 -2.62 7.51 9.99
CA THR A 38 -2.08 8.32 8.89
C THR A 38 -2.91 8.21 7.60
N ILE A 39 -3.81 7.22 7.53
CA ILE A 39 -4.69 7.02 6.37
C ILE A 39 -5.90 7.99 6.47
N PRO A 40 -6.21 8.76 5.41
CA PRO A 40 -7.38 9.63 5.38
C PRO A 40 -8.68 8.87 5.73
N PRO A 41 -9.52 9.38 6.66
CA PRO A 41 -10.73 8.67 7.09
C PRO A 41 -11.72 8.36 5.97
N ASP A 42 -11.84 9.25 4.99
CA ASP A 42 -12.69 9.04 3.81
C ASP A 42 -12.17 7.91 2.92
N PHE A 43 -10.84 7.75 2.85
CA PHE A 43 -10.23 6.64 2.14
C PHE A 43 -10.40 5.31 2.90
N VAL A 44 -10.33 5.32 4.23
CA VAL A 44 -10.67 4.13 5.06
C VAL A 44 -12.12 3.69 4.80
N GLU A 45 -13.06 4.63 4.73
CA GLU A 45 -14.46 4.33 4.41
C GLU A 45 -14.61 3.72 3.00
N GLU A 46 -13.91 4.29 2.01
CA GLU A 46 -13.89 3.74 0.64
C GLU A 46 -13.35 2.31 0.62
N LEU A 47 -12.26 2.03 1.34
CA LEU A 47 -11.65 0.71 1.44
C LEU A 47 -12.56 -0.29 2.13
N ARG A 48 -13.19 0.05 3.26
CA ARG A 48 -14.13 -0.83 3.96
C ARG A 48 -15.34 -1.20 3.12
N ARG A 49 -15.84 -0.27 2.31
CA ARG A 49 -16.93 -0.56 1.37
C ARG A 49 -16.50 -1.56 0.29
N LYS A 50 -15.25 -1.46 -0.17
CA LYS A 50 -14.68 -2.35 -1.19
C LYS A 50 -14.18 -3.68 -0.63
N CYS A 51 -13.85 -3.75 0.65
CA CYS A 51 -13.34 -4.92 1.34
C CYS A 51 -14.18 -5.12 2.62
N PRO A 52 -15.42 -5.61 2.50
CA PRO A 52 -16.25 -5.91 3.66
C PRO A 52 -15.63 -7.05 4.48
N ASP A 53 -15.76 -6.99 5.80
CA ASP A 53 -15.19 -7.94 6.77
C ASP A 53 -15.80 -9.37 6.69
N ASP A 54 -16.59 -9.66 5.66
CA ASP A 54 -17.28 -10.94 5.50
C ASP A 54 -16.39 -11.94 4.74
N ASN A 55 -16.00 -13.02 5.41
CA ASN A 55 -15.15 -14.09 4.85
C ASN A 55 -15.72 -14.73 3.57
N ASN A 56 -16.99 -14.51 3.24
CA ASN A 56 -17.64 -15.01 2.03
C ASN A 56 -17.39 -14.13 0.78
N THR A 57 -16.81 -12.93 0.91
CA THR A 57 -16.71 -12.00 -0.23
C THR A 57 -15.40 -12.14 -1.01
N ILE A 58 -14.33 -12.71 -0.43
CA ILE A 58 -13.06 -12.93 -1.14
C ILE A 58 -13.26 -13.86 -2.36
N SER A 59 -14.14 -14.86 -2.22
CA SER A 59 -14.52 -15.77 -3.32
C SER A 59 -15.29 -15.07 -4.44
N ASN A 60 -16.03 -14.00 -4.14
CA ASN A 60 -16.90 -13.33 -5.11
C ASN A 60 -16.21 -12.13 -5.79
N MET A 61 -15.10 -11.62 -5.25
CA MET A 61 -14.33 -10.53 -5.87
C MET A 61 -13.30 -11.00 -6.91
N LEU A 62 -12.97 -12.30 -6.93
CA LEU A 62 -12.07 -12.90 -7.91
C LEU A 62 -12.80 -13.51 -9.12
N ASN A 63 -14.13 -13.65 -9.02
CA ASN A 63 -14.99 -14.27 -10.04
C ASN A 63 -15.78 -13.25 -10.86
N ASP A 64 -15.60 -11.95 -10.58
CA ASP A 64 -16.24 -10.90 -11.36
C ASP A 64 -15.37 -10.63 -12.59
N GLU A 65 -15.70 -11.33 -13.67
CA GLU A 65 -15.21 -11.11 -15.03
C GLU A 65 -15.74 -9.77 -15.61
N ASP A 66 -16.39 -8.94 -14.77
CA ASP A 66 -16.81 -7.58 -15.08
C ASP A 66 -15.78 -6.58 -14.50
N THR A 67 -15.05 -5.99 -15.44
CA THR A 67 -13.86 -5.17 -15.26
C THR A 67 -14.12 -3.85 -14.51
N ASP A 68 -14.25 -3.86 -13.18
CA ASP A 68 -14.09 -2.63 -12.36
C ASP A 68 -13.82 -2.86 -10.85
N THR A 69 -13.88 -4.10 -10.36
CA THR A 69 -13.78 -4.41 -8.91
C THR A 69 -12.38 -4.84 -8.47
N ALA A 70 -11.55 -5.37 -9.38
CA ALA A 70 -10.11 -5.52 -9.18
C ALA A 70 -9.35 -4.19 -9.43
N ARG A 71 -9.78 -3.10 -8.78
CA ARG A 71 -8.99 -1.85 -8.80
C ARG A 71 -7.67 -2.15 -8.10
N GLY A 72 -6.61 -2.26 -8.90
CA GLY A 72 -5.25 -2.56 -8.44
C GLY A 72 -4.75 -1.57 -7.39
N LEU A 73 -3.51 -1.77 -6.92
CA LEU A 73 -2.87 -0.99 -5.84
C LEU A 73 -2.90 0.55 -6.02
N SER A 74 -3.31 1.03 -7.19
CA SER A 74 -3.55 2.42 -7.52
C SER A 74 -4.94 2.56 -8.15
N VAL A 75 -5.72 3.53 -7.69
CA VAL A 75 -6.95 4.03 -8.35
C VAL A 75 -6.56 4.81 -9.61
N SER A 76 -5.71 4.25 -10.47
CA SER A 76 -5.52 4.80 -11.80
C SER A 76 -6.69 4.40 -12.68
N ILE A 77 -7.20 5.37 -13.44
CA ILE A 77 -8.23 5.16 -14.44
C ILE A 77 -7.52 4.52 -15.64
N GLY A 78 -7.34 3.20 -15.62
CA GLY A 78 -6.78 2.41 -16.72
C GLY A 78 -5.63 1.49 -16.34
N THR A 79 -5.28 0.60 -17.28
CA THR A 79 -4.16 -0.36 -17.19
C THR A 79 -2.81 0.25 -17.56
N SER A 80 -2.69 1.59 -17.58
CA SER A 80 -1.49 2.31 -17.97
C SER A 80 -0.47 2.42 -16.85
N LEU A 81 0.82 2.24 -17.19
CA LEU A 81 1.93 2.57 -16.30
C LEU A 81 2.12 4.09 -16.27
N ASP A 82 1.51 4.74 -15.29
CA ASP A 82 1.56 6.18 -15.09
C ASP A 82 2.11 6.55 -13.70
N ASN A 83 2.09 7.84 -13.39
CA ASN A 83 2.54 8.35 -12.09
C ASN A 83 1.42 8.60 -11.07
N HIS A 84 0.21 8.10 -11.33
CA HIS A 84 -0.92 8.24 -10.41
C HIS A 84 -0.60 7.60 -9.06
N TYR A 85 0.10 6.46 -9.07
CA TYR A 85 0.58 5.80 -7.85
C TYR A 85 1.30 6.78 -6.92
N TYR A 86 2.28 7.53 -7.40
CA TYR A 86 3.01 8.49 -6.56
C TYR A 86 2.14 9.66 -6.10
N LYS A 87 1.18 10.10 -6.94
CA LYS A 87 0.22 11.14 -6.57
C LYS A 87 -0.73 10.69 -5.45
N THR A 88 -1.09 9.41 -5.36
CA THR A 88 -1.92 8.90 -4.25
C THR A 88 -1.14 8.81 -2.94
N LEU A 89 0.14 8.42 -2.99
CA LEU A 89 1.01 8.39 -1.79
C LEU A 89 1.15 9.78 -1.15
N MET A 90 1.31 10.83 -1.97
CA MET A 90 1.35 12.22 -1.49
C MET A 90 0.05 12.66 -0.80
N ARG A 91 -1.07 11.95 -1.04
CA ARG A 91 -2.38 12.22 -0.41
C ARG A 91 -2.66 11.31 0.78
N GLY A 92 -1.68 10.51 1.22
CA GLY A 92 -1.89 9.52 2.29
C GLY A 92 -2.71 8.30 1.83
N ARG A 93 -2.86 8.10 0.51
CA ARG A 93 -3.74 7.07 -0.07
C ARG A 93 -2.96 5.91 -0.68
N GLY A 94 -1.91 5.46 -0.01
CA GLY A 94 -1.28 4.17 -0.28
C GLY A 94 -2.20 3.02 0.12
N LEU A 95 -2.38 2.02 -0.74
CA LEU A 95 -3.25 0.88 -0.42
C LEU A 95 -2.60 -0.04 0.60
N LEU A 96 -1.31 -0.35 0.41
CA LEU A 96 -0.55 -1.16 1.36
C LEU A 96 0.19 -0.26 2.34
N PHE A 97 0.36 -0.74 3.57
CA PHE A 97 1.23 -0.08 4.55
C PHE A 97 2.62 0.20 3.97
N ALA A 98 3.22 -0.78 3.28
CA ALA A 98 4.52 -0.63 2.64
C ALA A 98 4.57 0.49 1.58
N ASP A 99 3.45 0.76 0.89
CA ASP A 99 3.36 1.86 -0.07
C ASP A 99 3.44 3.21 0.65
N GLN A 100 2.63 3.37 1.70
CA GLN A 100 2.55 4.63 2.45
C GLN A 100 3.86 4.94 3.20
N GLN A 101 4.62 3.90 3.57
CA GLN A 101 5.93 4.03 4.19
C GLN A 101 6.98 4.70 3.29
N LEU A 102 6.78 4.77 1.97
CA LEU A 102 7.64 5.55 1.07
C LEU A 102 7.63 7.05 1.41
N MET A 103 6.59 7.55 2.09
CA MET A 103 6.50 8.94 2.54
C MET A 103 7.06 9.17 3.95
N ALA A 104 7.45 8.12 4.67
CA ALA A 104 7.88 8.23 6.08
C ALA A 104 9.31 8.79 6.25
N ASN A 105 10.17 8.66 5.23
CA ASN A 105 11.53 9.19 5.24
C ASN A 105 11.71 10.31 4.21
N GLU A 106 12.48 11.34 4.55
CA GLU A 106 12.71 12.51 3.69
C GLU A 106 13.24 12.14 2.29
N LYS A 107 14.18 11.19 2.20
CA LYS A 107 14.78 10.80 0.91
C LYS A 107 13.79 10.10 0.00
N THR A 108 13.01 9.18 0.54
CA THR A 108 12.00 8.43 -0.23
C THR A 108 10.82 9.33 -0.57
N ALA A 109 10.42 10.23 0.34
CA ALA A 109 9.37 11.21 0.09
C ALA A 109 9.76 12.22 -1.02
N ALA A 110 11.02 12.63 -1.07
CA ALA A 110 11.53 13.47 -2.16
C ALA A 110 11.43 12.75 -3.52
N ALA A 111 11.85 11.48 -3.59
CA ALA A 111 11.72 10.68 -4.82
C ALA A 111 10.25 10.49 -5.23
N VAL A 112 9.34 10.21 -4.29
CA VAL A 112 7.90 10.13 -4.56
C VAL A 112 7.36 11.45 -5.13
N THR A 113 7.79 12.58 -4.57
CA THR A 113 7.40 13.91 -5.05
C THR A 113 7.87 14.15 -6.49
N ASP A 114 9.13 13.84 -6.79
CA ASP A 114 9.70 13.97 -8.13
C ASP A 114 9.00 13.06 -9.15
N TYR A 115 8.64 11.85 -8.74
CA TYR A 115 7.93 10.90 -9.59
C TYR A 115 6.47 11.33 -9.85
N ALA A 116 5.84 12.05 -8.92
CA ALA A 116 4.47 12.52 -9.05
C ALA A 116 4.29 13.76 -9.97
N ILE A 117 5.37 14.48 -10.29
CA ILE A 117 5.32 15.71 -11.10
C ILE A 117 5.65 15.46 -12.58
N VAL A 118 5.56 16.52 -13.40
CA VAL A 118 5.97 16.57 -14.82
C VAL A 118 5.50 15.35 -15.62
N ASP A 119 4.22 15.00 -15.46
CA ASP A 119 3.58 13.88 -16.15
C ASP A 119 4.33 12.53 -16.04
N GLY A 120 5.10 12.32 -14.96
CA GLY A 120 5.80 11.08 -14.68
C GLY A 120 7.05 10.82 -15.52
N ILE A 121 7.61 11.84 -16.19
CA ILE A 121 8.82 11.67 -17.02
C ILE A 121 10.00 11.15 -16.20
N ILE A 122 10.20 11.71 -15.00
CA ILE A 122 11.29 11.30 -14.10
C ILE A 122 11.08 9.84 -13.68
N PHE A 123 9.87 9.50 -13.23
CA PHE A 123 9.50 8.13 -12.88
C PHE A 123 9.81 7.15 -14.01
N ARG A 124 9.34 7.40 -15.24
CA ARG A 124 9.54 6.47 -16.35
C ARG A 124 11.03 6.26 -16.68
N THR A 125 11.82 7.32 -16.60
CA THR A 125 13.28 7.26 -16.82
C THR A 125 13.95 6.38 -15.76
N GLU A 126 13.70 6.66 -14.49
CA GLU A 126 14.32 5.91 -13.39
C GLU A 126 13.81 4.46 -13.31
N PHE A 127 12.53 4.24 -13.64
CA PHE A 127 11.96 2.90 -13.75
C PHE A 127 12.68 2.08 -14.83
N ALA A 128 12.93 2.65 -16.01
CA ALA A 128 13.67 1.97 -17.07
C ALA A 128 15.10 1.61 -16.64
N HIS A 129 15.82 2.53 -15.97
CA HIS A 129 17.14 2.24 -15.42
C HIS A 129 17.11 1.14 -14.36
N ALA A 130 16.14 1.19 -13.45
CA ALA A 130 15.97 0.19 -12.39
C ALA A 130 15.69 -1.20 -12.98
N MET A 131 14.81 -1.30 -13.98
CA MET A 131 14.49 -2.56 -14.66
C MET A 131 15.68 -3.14 -15.43
N ALA A 132 16.48 -2.29 -16.10
CA ALA A 132 17.71 -2.73 -16.77
C ALA A 132 18.78 -3.20 -15.77
N LYS A 133 18.83 -2.61 -14.58
CA LYS A 133 19.70 -3.09 -13.49
C LYS A 133 19.19 -4.42 -12.93
N LEU A 134 17.88 -4.54 -12.71
CA LEU A 134 17.23 -5.75 -12.21
C LEU A 134 17.41 -6.93 -13.18
N SER A 135 17.30 -6.71 -14.48
CA SER A 135 17.46 -7.76 -15.49
C SER A 135 18.86 -8.39 -15.52
N ASN A 136 19.86 -7.69 -14.98
CA ASN A 136 21.24 -8.17 -14.90
C ASN A 136 21.60 -8.69 -13.50
N PHE A 137 20.66 -8.70 -12.55
CA PHE A 137 20.93 -9.11 -11.19
C PHE A 137 20.95 -10.64 -11.06
N GLY A 138 22.09 -11.20 -10.67
CA GLY A 138 22.21 -12.63 -10.38
C GLY A 138 22.00 -13.55 -11.59
N VAL A 139 22.22 -13.05 -12.81
CA VAL A 139 22.07 -13.84 -14.03
C VAL A 139 23.18 -14.88 -14.19
N LEU A 140 22.82 -16.05 -14.71
CA LEU A 140 23.77 -17.08 -15.10
C LEU A 140 24.39 -16.70 -16.46
N THR A 141 25.71 -16.77 -16.59
CA THR A 141 26.42 -16.35 -17.81
C THR A 141 27.43 -17.39 -18.30
N GLY A 142 27.82 -17.30 -19.57
CA GLY A 142 28.80 -18.23 -20.15
C GLY A 142 28.28 -19.67 -20.17
N SER A 143 28.93 -20.54 -19.41
CA SER A 143 28.56 -21.96 -19.27
C SER A 143 27.74 -22.26 -18.00
N GLU A 144 27.31 -21.23 -17.26
CA GLU A 144 26.45 -21.39 -16.09
C GLU A 144 24.99 -21.58 -16.54
N GLY A 145 24.32 -22.60 -16.00
CA GLY A 145 22.91 -22.90 -16.32
C GLY A 145 22.70 -23.69 -17.62
N GLU A 146 21.53 -23.53 -18.22
CA GLU A 146 21.12 -24.23 -19.44
C GLU A 146 20.12 -23.40 -20.26
N VAL A 147 20.03 -23.66 -21.56
CA VAL A 147 18.94 -23.15 -22.40
C VAL A 147 17.79 -24.14 -22.36
N ARG A 148 16.75 -23.81 -21.60
CA ARG A 148 15.58 -24.69 -21.44
C ARG A 148 14.78 -24.79 -22.73
N HIS A 149 14.39 -26.01 -23.09
CA HIS A 149 13.43 -26.26 -24.18
C HIS A 149 11.98 -26.00 -23.76
N SER A 150 11.67 -26.13 -22.47
CA SER A 150 10.39 -25.81 -21.85
C SER A 150 10.64 -25.06 -20.54
N CYS A 151 9.95 -23.93 -20.33
CA CYS A 151 10.05 -23.17 -19.09
C CYS A 151 9.18 -23.75 -17.97
N SER A 152 8.19 -24.58 -18.32
CA SER A 152 7.33 -25.24 -17.35
C SER A 152 8.03 -26.44 -16.70
N PRO A 153 7.82 -26.67 -15.39
CA PRO A 153 8.29 -27.88 -14.72
C PRO A 153 7.64 -29.16 -15.25
#